data_AF-A0A7X4CBY2-F1
#
_entry.id   AF-A0A7X4CBY2-F1
#
_cell.length_a   1.000
_cell.length_b   1.000
_cell.length_c   1.000
_cell.angle_alpha   90.00
_cell.angle_beta   90.00
_cell.angle_gamma   90.00
#
_symmetry.space_group_name_H-M   'P 1'
#
loop_
_entity.id
_entity.type
_entity.pdbx_description
1 polymer ?
#
loop_
_entity_poly.entity_id
_entity_poly.type
_entity_poly.pdbx_seq_one_letter_code
_entity_poly.pdbx_strand_id
1 'polypeptide(L)' 'IVVAGMDGVLPSVVAGLVQTPLIAVPTSKGYGANFGGLAPLLTMLNACSGGIGVVNIDNGFGAGHLAHRINTLVDRP' A
#
# COMPACT_ATOMS: atom_id res chain seq x y z
N ILE A 1 -1.21 -3.99 6.01
CA ILE A 1 -1.85 -3.37 4.81
C ILE A 1 -2.14 -1.93 5.17
N VAL A 2 -1.81 -0.97 4.30
CA VAL A 2 -2.06 0.45 4.50
C VAL A 2 -2.89 0.98 3.33
N VAL A 3 -4.03 1.59 3.63
CA VAL A 3 -4.94 2.20 2.65
C VAL A 3 -4.89 3.71 2.81
N ALA A 4 -4.60 4.46 1.74
CA ALA A 4 -4.58 5.92 1.79
C ALA A 4 -4.93 6.54 0.43
N GLY A 5 -5.59 7.71 0.47
CA GLY A 5 -6.08 8.39 -0.73
C GLY A 5 -5.85 9.89 -0.80
N MET A 6 -5.13 10.48 0.16
CA MET A 6 -4.69 11.88 0.04
C MET A 6 -3.42 11.94 -0.83
N ASP A 7 -2.37 12.61 -0.35
CA ASP A 7 -1.04 12.64 -0.93
C ASP A 7 -0.35 11.27 -1.00
N GLY A 8 -0.83 10.25 -0.30
CA GLY A 8 -0.37 8.87 -0.41
C GLY A 8 0.95 8.58 0.33
N VAL A 9 1.36 9.45 1.25
CA VAL A 9 2.63 9.33 2.00
C VAL A 9 2.59 8.31 3.16
N LEU A 10 1.38 7.93 3.60
CA LEU A 10 1.19 7.08 4.77
C LEU A 10 1.97 5.76 4.74
N PRO A 11 2.01 4.99 3.62
CA PRO A 11 2.79 3.74 3.58
C PRO A 11 4.28 3.94 3.84
N SER A 12 4.86 5.04 3.34
CA SER A 12 6.28 5.36 3.54
C SER A 12 6.59 5.65 5.01
N VAL A 13 5.68 6.32 5.73
CA VAL A 13 5.80 6.56 7.17
C VAL A 13 5.71 5.25 7.94
N VAL A 14 4.68 4.44 7.65
CA VAL A 14 4.46 3.18 8.36
C VAL A 14 5.61 2.20 8.14
N ALA A 15 6.24 2.19 6.95
CA ALA A 15 7.42 1.37 6.67
C ALA A 15 8.62 1.70 7.58
N GLY A 16 8.70 2.92 8.14
CA GLY A 16 9.70 3.27 9.14
C GLY A 16 9.36 2.82 10.57
N LEU A 17 8.13 2.37 10.80
CA LEU A 17 7.60 2.01 12.13
C LEU A 17 7.41 0.51 12.33
N VAL A 18 7.40 -0.28 11.26
CA VAL A 18 7.17 -1.72 11.32
C VAL A 18 8.26 -2.49 10.60
N GLN A 19 8.57 -3.69 11.10
CA GLN A 19 9.54 -4.61 10.47
C GLN A 19 8.89 -5.56 9.45
N THR A 20 7.55 -5.56 9.35
CA THR A 20 6.79 -6.45 8.48
C THR A 20 6.64 -5.90 7.06
N PRO A 21 6.54 -6.76 6.03
CA PRO A 21 6.25 -6.31 4.67
C PRO A 21 4.91 -5.57 4.62
N LEU A 22 4.86 -4.53 3.79
CA LEU A 22 3.80 -3.55 3.80
C LEU A 22 3.12 -3.51 2.43
N ILE A 23 1.82 -3.79 2.40
CA ILE A 23 1.05 -3.70 1.16
C ILE A 23 0.27 -2.38 1.17
N ALA A 24 0.60 -1.51 0.23
CA ALA A 24 0.01 -0.20 0.05
C ALA A 24 -1.15 -0.25 -0.96
N VAL A 25 -2.30 0.26 -0.56
CA VAL A 25 -3.52 0.34 -1.37
C VAL A 25 -3.86 1.81 -1.57
N PRO A 26 -3.59 2.37 -2.76
CA PRO A 26 -4.11 3.70 -3.08
C PRO A 26 -5.63 3.61 -3.20
N THR A 27 -6.36 4.59 -2.66
CA THR A 27 -7.81 4.65 -2.84
C THR A 27 -8.21 5.85 -3.69
N SER A 28 -9.24 5.67 -4.52
CA SER A 28 -9.86 6.74 -5.29
C SER A 28 -10.57 7.78 -4.42
N LYS A 29 -10.73 7.51 -3.12
CA LYS A 29 -11.32 8.41 -2.14
C LYS A 29 -10.26 9.30 -1.51
N GLY A 30 -10.38 10.60 -1.73
CA GLY A 30 -9.58 11.64 -1.12
C GLY A 30 -10.04 13.01 -1.62
N TYR A 31 -9.52 14.09 -1.03
CA TYR A 31 -9.89 15.45 -1.43
C TYR A 31 -8.86 16.05 -2.41
N GLY A 32 -9.26 17.13 -3.08
CA GLY A 32 -8.37 17.92 -3.94
C GLY A 32 -7.90 17.17 -5.18
N ALA A 33 -6.62 17.34 -5.51
CA ALA A 33 -5.97 16.79 -6.71
C ALA A 33 -5.63 15.29 -6.60
N ASN A 34 -6.52 14.47 -6.04
CA ASN A 34 -6.34 13.02 -5.94
C ASN A 34 -6.40 12.34 -7.33
N PHE A 35 -7.18 12.90 -8.28
CA PHE A 35 -7.38 12.34 -9.62
C PHE A 35 -7.82 10.86 -9.57
N GLY A 36 -8.81 10.56 -8.73
CA GLY A 36 -9.39 9.22 -8.62
C GLY A 36 -8.40 8.14 -8.15
N GLY A 37 -7.37 8.51 -7.38
CA GLY A 37 -6.38 7.60 -6.85
C GLY A 37 -5.03 7.64 -7.57
N LEU A 38 -4.91 8.39 -8.68
CA LEU A 38 -3.66 8.50 -9.42
C LEU A 38 -2.57 9.22 -8.65
N ALA A 39 -2.90 10.31 -7.94
CA ALA A 39 -1.92 11.01 -7.11
C ALA A 39 -1.36 10.11 -6.00
N PRO A 40 -2.18 9.47 -5.13
CA PRO A 40 -1.66 8.56 -4.12
C PRO A 40 -0.98 7.33 -4.72
N LEU A 41 -1.46 6.78 -5.86
CA LEU A 41 -0.79 5.67 -6.53
C LEU A 41 0.64 6.04 -6.94
N LEU A 42 0.80 7.17 -7.62
CA LEU A 42 2.12 7.64 -8.06
C LEU A 42 3.01 7.96 -6.87
N THR A 43 2.50 8.56 -5.80
CA THR A 43 3.28 8.78 -4.58
C THR A 43 3.74 7.45 -3.96
N MET A 44 2.85 6.47 -3.84
CA MET A 44 3.18 5.17 -3.25
C MET A 44 4.20 4.40 -4.10
N LEU A 45 4.10 4.46 -5.43
CA LEU A 45 5.08 3.85 -6.33
C LEU A 45 6.46 4.53 -6.29
N ASN A 46 6.50 5.82 -5.96
CA ASN A 46 7.74 6.57 -5.78
C ASN A 46 8.31 6.46 -4.34
N ALA A 47 7.74 5.62 -3.47
CA ALA A 47 8.26 5.45 -2.12
C ALA A 47 9.66 4.82 -2.14
N CYS A 48 10.63 5.49 -1.50
CA CYS A 48 11.98 4.95 -1.30
C CYS A 48 12.09 4.00 -0.09
N SER A 49 11.04 3.91 0.72
CA SER A 49 11.02 3.00 1.87
C SER A 49 10.96 1.55 1.41
N GLY A 50 11.93 0.74 1.84
CA GLY A 50 11.98 -0.69 1.50
C GLY A 50 10.82 -1.48 2.10
N GLY A 51 10.49 -2.61 1.48
CA GLY A 51 9.47 -3.54 1.98
C GLY A 51 8.02 -3.14 1.68
N ILE A 52 7.81 -2.12 0.83
CA ILE A 52 6.49 -1.71 0.36
C ILE A 52 6.16 -2.37 -0.98
N GLY A 53 5.02 -3.04 -1.09
CA GLY A 53 4.40 -3.46 -2.34
C GLY A 53 3.11 -2.68 -2.59
N VAL A 54 2.95 -2.10 -3.77
CA VAL A 54 1.76 -1.31 -4.13
C VAL A 54 0.81 -2.14 -4.98
N VAL A 55 -0.49 -2.09 -4.68
CA VAL A 55 -1.54 -2.70 -5.51
C VAL A 55 -2.32 -1.64 -6.29
N ASN A 56 -3.18 -2.09 -7.20
CA ASN A 56 -4.06 -1.20 -7.97
C ASN A 56 -4.95 -0.35 -7.04
N ILE A 57 -5.42 0.78 -7.59
CA ILE A 57 -6.36 1.67 -6.91
C ILE A 57 -7.60 0.88 -6.45
N ASP A 58 -7.98 1.09 -5.19
CA ASP A 58 -9.10 0.44 -4.49
C ASP A 58 -9.01 -1.10 -4.41
N ASN A 59 -7.87 -1.71 -4.76
CA ASN A 59 -7.73 -3.17 -4.77
C ASN A 59 -7.44 -3.75 -3.37
N GLY A 60 -8.37 -3.53 -2.44
CA GLY A 60 -8.32 -4.08 -1.09
C GLY A 60 -8.35 -5.61 -1.07
N PHE A 61 -9.06 -6.23 -2.01
CA PHE A 61 -9.08 -7.69 -2.16
C PHE A 61 -7.69 -8.24 -2.51
N GLY A 62 -7.03 -7.68 -3.52
CA GLY A 62 -5.68 -8.08 -3.92
C GLY A 62 -4.68 -7.91 -2.79
N ALA A 63 -4.82 -6.83 -2.00
CA ALA A 63 -3.97 -6.61 -0.83
C ALA A 63 -4.18 -7.67 0.27
N GLY A 64 -5.44 -8.00 0.58
CA GLY A 64 -5.76 -9.04 1.56
C GLY A 64 -5.29 -10.43 1.11
N HIS A 65 -5.53 -10.76 -0.17
CA HIS A 65 -5.07 -12.01 -0.74
C HIS A 65 -3.55 -12.13 -0.72
N LEU A 66 -2.83 -11.08 -1.14
CA LEU A 66 -1.37 -11.05 -1.11
C LEU A 66 -0.83 -11.16 0.32
N ALA A 67 -1.43 -10.46 1.29
CA ALA A 67 -1.06 -10.58 2.70
C ALA A 67 -1.19 -12.03 3.20
N HIS A 68 -2.31 -12.69 2.89
CA HIS A 68 -2.51 -14.08 3.26
C HIS A 68 -1.46 -15.00 2.61
N ARG A 69 -1.16 -14.79 1.32
CA ARG A 69 -0.13 -15.55 0.62
C ARG A 69 1.25 -15.37 1.26
N ILE A 70 1.61 -14.14 1.64
CA ILE A 70 2.87 -13.86 2.36
C ILE A 70 2.91 -14.63 3.69
N ASN A 71 1.85 -14.57 4.49
CA ASN A 71 1.79 -15.31 5.76
C ASN A 71 1.99 -16.82 5.56
N THR A 72 1.31 -17.40 4.57
CA THR A 72 1.46 -18.83 4.27
C THR A 72 2.83 -19.24 3.72
N LEU A 73 3.61 -18.30 3.17
CA LEU A 73 4.99 -18.58 2.76
C LEU A 73 5.94 -18.65 3.95
N VAL A 74 5.63 -17.93 5.04
CA VAL A 74 6.38 -18.00 6.31
C VAL A 74 6.06 -19.30 7.05
N ASP A 75 4.81 -19.77 6.97
CA ASP A 75 4.35 -20.99 7.65
C ASP A 75 4.71 -22.31 6.91
N ARG A 76 5.39 -22.23 5.76
CA ARG A 76 5.84 -23.40 5.01
C ARG A 76 7.14 -23.95 5.62
N PRO A 77 7.19 -25.25 5.99
CA PRO A 77 8.39 -25.88 6.55
C PRO A 77 9.53 -25.97 5.54
#